data_AF-A0A8J7DBL1-F1
#
_entry.id   AF-A0A8J7DBL1-F1
#
_cell.length_a   1.000
_cell.length_b   1.000
_cell.length_c   1.000
_cell.angle_alpha   90.00
_cell.angle_beta   90.00
_cell.angle_gamma   90.00
#
_symmetry.space_group_name_H-M   'P 1'
#
loop_
_entity.id
_entity.type
_entity.pdbx_description
1 polymer ?
#
loop_
_entity_poly.entity_id
_entity_poly.type
_entity_poly.pdbx_seq_one_letter_code
_entity_poly.pdbx_strand_id
1 'polypeptide(L)'
;MTKKKMSGMKLSQFSGIKSQSEPEITSPAAEVEPTSLPVEKMPITSPAPKSALEAPTASPTSSAVVSEKPVTINIKITRTQHDWLTDTARTVRDNNTEAVPPGERVYPQHLIGVAIELLLSCEVDWSQVKNAEDLKRLLNL
;
A
#
# COMPACT_ATOMS: atom_id res chain seq x y z
N MET A 1 -18.42 26.40 -60.22
CA MET A 1 -17.20 25.97 -59.49
C MET A 1 -17.29 26.55 -58.09
N THR A 2 -17.14 25.89 -56.94
CA THR A 2 -16.78 24.52 -56.54
C THR A 2 -17.22 24.40 -55.06
N LYS A 3 -18.00 23.37 -54.70
CA LYS A 3 -18.36 23.05 -53.30
C LYS A 3 -17.17 22.35 -52.63
N LYS A 4 -16.59 22.94 -51.59
CA LYS A 4 -15.48 22.34 -50.81
C LYS A 4 -16.07 21.53 -49.64
N LYS A 5 -16.31 20.23 -49.85
CA LYS A 5 -16.53 19.24 -48.79
C LYS A 5 -15.15 18.79 -48.27
N MET A 6 -14.83 19.07 -47.01
CA MET A 6 -13.68 18.43 -46.35
C MET A 6 -14.14 17.10 -45.74
N SER A 7 -13.87 16.05 -46.50
CA SER A 7 -14.08 14.65 -46.14
C SER A 7 -12.78 14.09 -45.59
N GLY A 8 -12.82 13.42 -44.44
CA GLY A 8 -11.98 12.24 -44.21
C GLY A 8 -10.74 12.36 -43.33
N MET A 9 -10.86 12.83 -42.09
CA MET A 9 -9.86 12.47 -41.07
C MET A 9 -10.18 11.07 -40.52
N LYS A 10 -9.56 10.06 -41.14
CA LYS A 10 -9.63 8.65 -40.75
C LYS A 10 -8.55 8.38 -39.70
N LEU A 11 -8.95 8.14 -38.45
CA LEU A 11 -8.07 7.66 -37.37
C LEU A 11 -7.67 6.20 -37.66
N SER A 12 -6.65 6.02 -38.48
CA SER A 12 -5.94 4.75 -38.64
C SER A 12 -4.51 4.92 -38.15
N GLN A 13 -4.35 5.01 -36.82
CA GLN A 13 -3.06 4.98 -36.11
C GLN A 13 -3.12 4.08 -34.86
N PHE A 14 -3.73 2.91 -34.98
CA PHE A 14 -3.56 1.82 -34.03
C PHE A 14 -3.00 0.60 -34.77
N SER A 15 -1.70 0.61 -35.04
CA SER A 15 -0.93 -0.58 -35.42
C SER A 15 0.20 -0.75 -34.42
N GLY A 16 -0.07 -1.55 -33.39
CA GLY A 16 0.90 -1.84 -32.33
C GLY A 16 0.66 -3.18 -31.64
N ILE A 17 -0.09 -4.10 -32.25
CA ILE A 17 -0.27 -5.46 -31.74
C ILE A 17 0.38 -6.40 -32.74
N LYS A 18 1.65 -6.73 -32.51
CA LYS A 18 2.32 -7.84 -33.19
C LYS A 18 2.01 -9.11 -32.41
N SER A 19 1.14 -9.93 -32.99
CA SER A 19 0.84 -11.29 -32.55
C SER A 19 1.96 -12.27 -32.90
N GLN A 20 1.91 -13.42 -32.21
CA GLN A 20 2.62 -14.70 -32.40
C GLN A 20 4.06 -14.76 -31.88
N SER A 21 4.48 -15.76 -31.09
CA SER A 21 3.98 -17.14 -30.93
C SER A 21 4.55 -17.81 -29.66
N GLU A 22 3.84 -18.81 -29.12
CA GLU A 22 4.21 -19.77 -28.05
C GLU A 22 3.98 -21.20 -28.61
N PRO A 23 4.53 -22.31 -28.06
CA PRO A 23 5.84 -22.58 -27.47
C PRO A 23 6.58 -23.73 -28.22
N GLU A 24 7.91 -23.82 -28.11
CA GLU A 24 8.62 -25.09 -28.34
C GLU A 24 9.42 -25.49 -27.11
N ILE A 25 9.20 -26.74 -26.71
CA ILE A 25 9.71 -27.41 -25.53
C ILE A 25 10.98 -28.13 -25.97
N THR A 26 12.17 -27.74 -25.50
CA THR A 26 13.33 -28.65 -25.48
C THR A 26 14.36 -28.20 -24.43
N SER A 27 14.41 -28.93 -23.32
CA SER A 27 15.64 -29.16 -22.52
C SER A 27 16.31 -30.43 -23.08
N PRO A 28 17.65 -30.64 -23.04
CA PRO A 28 18.44 -30.54 -21.80
C PRO A 28 19.95 -30.16 -21.93
N ALA A 29 20.57 -30.06 -20.75
CA ALA A 29 21.97 -30.42 -20.41
C ALA A 29 23.09 -29.34 -20.36
N ALA A 30 23.82 -29.43 -19.23
CA ALA A 30 25.22 -29.05 -18.93
C ALA A 30 25.57 -27.54 -18.89
N GLU A 31 25.87 -26.92 -17.74
CA GLU A 31 27.04 -27.07 -16.82
C GLU A 31 28.22 -26.13 -17.21
N VAL A 32 28.81 -25.48 -16.18
CA VAL A 32 30.04 -24.66 -16.09
C VAL A 32 30.12 -23.34 -16.89
N GLU A 33 30.67 -22.20 -16.43
CA GLU A 33 31.45 -21.77 -15.25
C GLU A 33 31.46 -20.20 -15.22
N PRO A 34 31.92 -19.55 -14.13
CA PRO A 34 31.73 -18.11 -13.87
C PRO A 34 32.76 -17.22 -14.56
N THR A 35 32.31 -16.16 -15.26
CA THR A 35 33.20 -15.15 -15.84
C THR A 35 33.57 -14.09 -14.81
N SER A 36 34.87 -13.98 -14.60
CA SER A 36 35.59 -12.98 -13.80
C SER A 36 36.14 -11.85 -14.70
N LEU A 37 36.84 -10.90 -14.06
CA LEU A 37 37.81 -9.89 -14.60
C LEU A 37 37.34 -8.40 -14.51
N PRO A 38 38.25 -7.38 -14.54
CA PRO A 38 39.05 -6.91 -13.37
C PRO A 38 39.28 -5.36 -13.29
N VAL A 39 39.87 -4.89 -12.17
CA VAL A 39 40.92 -3.82 -11.97
C VAL A 39 40.75 -2.45 -12.69
N GLU A 40 40.87 -1.27 -12.03
CA GLU A 40 42.14 -0.51 -11.89
C GLU A 40 42.04 0.75 -11.00
N LYS A 41 43.21 1.33 -10.71
CA LYS A 41 43.68 2.05 -9.50
C LYS A 41 43.61 3.59 -9.55
N MET A 42 43.31 4.19 -8.39
CA MET A 42 43.96 5.36 -7.71
C MET A 42 43.96 6.75 -8.41
N PRO A 43 44.36 7.90 -7.76
CA PRO A 43 44.89 8.16 -6.39
C PRO A 43 44.33 9.45 -5.68
N ILE A 44 44.97 9.82 -4.54
CA ILE A 44 45.15 11.17 -3.88
C ILE A 44 43.90 11.90 -3.29
N THR A 45 43.83 12.59 -2.12
CA THR A 45 44.77 13.28 -1.18
C THR A 45 44.04 13.58 0.16
N SER A 46 44.75 13.52 1.30
CA SER A 46 44.38 14.00 2.67
C SER A 46 44.63 15.54 2.80
N PRO A 47 43.96 16.37 3.65
CA PRO A 47 44.23 16.38 5.10
C PRO A 47 43.15 16.94 6.09
N ALA A 48 43.17 16.36 7.29
CA ALA A 48 43.18 17.01 8.63
C ALA A 48 41.93 17.70 9.27
N PRO A 49 41.87 17.76 10.63
CA PRO A 49 40.65 17.74 11.44
C PRO A 49 40.37 19.04 12.26
N LYS A 50 39.12 19.23 12.70
CA LYS A 50 38.69 20.18 13.78
C LYS A 50 37.47 19.56 14.47
N SER A 51 37.51 19.07 15.71
CA SER A 51 37.68 19.75 17.01
C SER A 51 36.67 20.90 17.23
N ALA A 52 35.57 20.58 17.93
CA ALA A 52 34.73 21.45 18.78
C ALA A 52 33.64 20.55 19.41
N LEU A 53 33.82 20.05 20.63
CA LEU A 53 33.42 20.62 21.94
C LEU A 53 31.89 20.65 22.18
N GLU A 54 31.45 19.65 22.95
CA GLU A 54 30.42 19.58 24.00
C GLU A 54 29.23 20.56 24.05
N ALA A 55 28.02 19.99 24.12
CA ALA A 55 26.98 20.36 25.08
C ALA A 55 26.07 19.13 25.35
N PRO A 56 25.90 18.67 26.61
CA PRO A 56 24.89 17.67 26.92
C PRO A 56 23.55 18.37 27.16
N THR A 57 22.77 18.58 26.11
CA THR A 57 21.34 18.88 26.27
C THR A 57 20.64 17.59 26.68
N ALA A 58 20.25 17.54 27.96
CA ALA A 58 19.42 16.49 28.52
C ALA A 58 18.14 16.34 27.67
N SER A 59 18.06 15.23 26.93
CA SER A 59 16.87 14.84 26.19
C SER A 59 15.74 14.56 27.18
N PRO A 60 14.55 15.17 27.05
CA PRO A 60 13.38 14.68 27.76
C PRO A 60 13.11 13.27 27.22
N THR A 61 13.21 12.28 28.11
CA THR A 61 12.79 10.91 27.85
C THR A 61 11.28 10.94 27.58
N SER A 62 10.89 11.17 26.33
CA SER A 62 9.58 10.76 25.87
C SER A 62 9.57 9.24 25.95
N SER A 63 8.73 8.70 26.81
CA SER A 63 8.36 7.29 26.74
C SER A 63 7.83 7.06 25.34
N ALA A 64 8.67 6.52 24.47
CA ALA A 64 8.33 6.18 23.11
C ALA A 64 7.16 5.19 23.20
N VAL A 65 5.97 5.67 22.88
CA VAL A 65 4.83 4.81 22.59
C VAL A 65 5.30 3.93 21.46
N VAL A 66 5.57 2.67 21.76
CA VAL A 66 6.02 1.69 20.77
C VAL A 66 4.86 1.52 19.80
N SER A 67 4.90 2.25 18.70
CA SER A 67 3.92 2.13 17.63
C SER A 67 4.08 0.73 17.04
N GLU A 68 3.07 -0.11 17.23
CA GLU A 68 3.04 -1.43 16.65
C GLU A 68 3.08 -1.33 15.12
N LYS A 69 3.85 -2.21 14.47
CA LYS A 69 3.98 -2.18 13.01
C LYS A 69 2.68 -2.67 12.40
N PRO A 70 2.06 -1.93 11.45
CA PRO A 70 0.86 -2.40 10.78
C PRO A 70 1.16 -3.68 10.00
N VAL A 71 0.26 -4.66 10.12
CA VAL A 71 0.32 -5.93 9.38
C VAL A 71 -0.71 -5.89 8.26
N THR A 72 -0.29 -6.27 7.05
CA THR A 72 -1.19 -6.34 5.89
C THR A 72 -2.01 -7.63 5.92
N ILE A 73 -3.33 -7.50 5.80
CA ILE A 73 -4.25 -8.61 5.62
C ILE A 73 -5.09 -8.42 4.35
N ASN A 74 -5.45 -9.52 3.69
CA ASN A 74 -6.32 -9.50 2.52
C ASN A 74 -7.74 -9.91 2.92
N ILE A 75 -8.67 -8.95 2.94
CA ILE A 75 -10.07 -9.18 3.33
C ILE A 75 -10.95 -9.14 2.08
N LYS A 76 -11.78 -10.16 1.91
CA LYS A 76 -12.83 -10.18 0.89
C LYS A 76 -14.14 -9.67 1.50
N ILE A 77 -14.69 -8.61 0.93
CA ILE A 77 -15.99 -8.05 1.29
C ILE A 77 -16.90 -7.98 0.06
N THR A 78 -18.20 -7.89 0.30
CA THR A 78 -19.16 -7.68 -0.78
C THR A 78 -19.04 -6.26 -1.35
N ARG A 79 -19.49 -6.06 -2.58
CA ARG A 79 -19.55 -4.72 -3.21
C ARG A 79 -20.37 -3.75 -2.36
N THR A 80 -21.50 -4.19 -1.82
CA THR A 80 -22.36 -3.38 -0.94
C THR A 80 -21.61 -2.92 0.31
N GLN A 81 -20.83 -3.79 0.95
CA GLN A 81 -20.02 -3.42 2.12
C GLN A 81 -18.91 -2.43 1.75
N HIS A 82 -18.25 -2.63 0.61
CA HIS A 82 -17.23 -1.70 0.10
C HIS A 82 -17.80 -0.30 -0.14
N ASP A 83 -18.95 -0.24 -0.82
CA ASP A 83 -19.63 1.02 -1.13
C ASP A 83 -20.07 1.71 0.17
N TRP A 84 -20.66 0.95 1.11
CA TRP A 84 -21.03 1.46 2.43
C TRP A 84 -19.84 2.02 3.22
N LEU A 85 -18.69 1.32 3.26
CA LEU A 85 -17.49 1.82 3.94
C LEU A 85 -16.98 3.12 3.30
N THR A 86 -17.02 3.20 1.97
CA THR A 86 -16.56 4.37 1.21
C THR A 86 -17.44 5.59 1.48
N ASP A 87 -18.75 5.40 1.44
CA ASP A 87 -19.74 6.45 1.67
C ASP A 87 -19.71 6.91 3.14
N THR A 88 -19.67 5.97 4.08
CA THR A 88 -19.58 6.30 5.51
C THR A 88 -18.31 7.07 5.83
N ALA A 89 -17.15 6.63 5.32
CA ALA A 89 -15.91 7.36 5.51
C ALA A 89 -15.94 8.76 4.85
N ARG A 90 -16.69 8.92 3.75
CA ARG A 90 -16.93 10.24 3.15
C ARG A 90 -17.80 11.10 4.06
N THR A 91 -18.93 10.60 4.55
CA THR A 91 -19.80 11.32 5.49
C THR A 91 -19.02 11.78 6.73
N VAL A 92 -18.19 10.92 7.32
CA VAL A 92 -17.36 11.30 8.46
C VAL A 92 -16.37 12.41 8.11
N ARG A 93 -15.78 12.39 6.90
CA ARG A 93 -14.90 13.47 6.43
C ARG A 93 -15.65 14.77 6.18
N ASP A 94 -16.85 14.69 5.64
CA ASP A 94 -17.69 15.85 5.30
C ASP A 94 -18.25 16.52 6.56
N ASN A 95 -18.34 15.80 7.69
CA ASN A 95 -18.71 16.34 9.00
C ASN A 95 -17.63 17.26 9.62
N ASN A 96 -16.41 17.28 9.08
CA ASN A 96 -15.35 18.12 9.62
C ASN A 96 -15.63 19.59 9.31
N THR A 97 -15.80 20.41 10.35
CA THR A 97 -15.98 21.86 10.24
C THR A 97 -14.69 22.60 9.89
N GLU A 98 -13.55 21.99 10.21
CA GLU A 98 -12.22 22.54 9.96
C GLU A 98 -11.44 21.67 8.96
N ALA A 99 -10.41 22.25 8.35
CA ALA A 99 -9.58 21.54 7.39
C ALA A 99 -8.72 20.47 8.10
N VAL A 100 -9.05 19.20 7.87
CA VAL A 100 -8.28 18.07 8.41
C VAL A 100 -7.15 17.68 7.45
N PRO A 101 -5.90 17.52 7.94
CA PRO A 101 -4.77 17.12 7.12
C PRO A 101 -4.94 15.69 6.57
N PRO A 102 -4.32 15.35 5.42
CA PRO A 102 -4.56 14.07 4.75
C PRO A 102 -4.35 12.81 5.61
N GLY A 103 -3.40 12.85 6.56
CA GLY A 103 -3.07 11.72 7.43
C GLY A 103 -4.09 11.46 8.54
N GLU A 104 -4.88 12.47 8.92
CA GLU A 104 -5.89 12.36 9.99
C GLU A 104 -7.30 12.13 9.42
N ARG A 105 -7.44 12.14 8.10
CA ARG A 105 -8.73 11.88 7.45
C ARG A 105 -9.16 10.45 7.65
N VAL A 106 -10.46 10.26 7.84
CA VAL A 106 -11.07 8.94 7.95
C VAL A 106 -11.17 8.29 6.56
N TYR A 107 -10.64 7.07 6.45
CA TYR A 107 -10.71 6.22 5.27
C TYR A 107 -11.36 4.87 5.63
N PRO A 108 -11.81 4.06 4.66
CA PRO A 108 -12.41 2.75 4.91
C PRO A 108 -11.59 1.85 5.85
N GLN A 109 -10.25 1.86 5.73
CA GLN A 109 -9.37 1.09 6.61
C GLN A 109 -9.51 1.47 8.09
N HIS A 110 -9.75 2.75 8.39
CA HIS A 110 -9.91 3.23 9.77
C HIS A 110 -11.22 2.71 10.37
N LEU A 111 -12.29 2.64 9.58
CA LEU A 111 -13.57 2.06 10.03
C LEU A 111 -13.42 0.56 10.36
N ILE A 112 -12.63 -0.17 9.56
CA ILE A 112 -12.32 -1.58 9.84
C ILE A 112 -11.51 -1.68 11.15
N GLY A 113 -10.53 -0.81 11.35
CA GLY A 113 -9.77 -0.74 12.61
C GLY A 113 -10.67 -0.51 13.83
N VAL A 114 -11.56 0.48 13.77
CA VAL A 114 -12.53 0.76 14.84
C VAL A 114 -13.46 -0.44 15.08
N ALA A 115 -13.90 -1.14 14.03
CA ALA A 115 -14.70 -2.35 14.19
C ALA A 115 -13.94 -3.47 14.93
N ILE A 116 -12.63 -3.60 14.70
CA ILE A 116 -11.79 -4.54 15.44
C ILE A 116 -11.65 -4.13 16.91
N GLU A 117 -11.42 -2.84 17.19
CA GLU A 117 -11.36 -2.31 18.56
C GLU A 117 -12.68 -2.54 19.32
N LEU A 118 -13.81 -2.37 18.63
CA LEU A 118 -15.13 -2.69 19.18
C LEU A 118 -15.23 -4.17 19.55
N LEU A 119 -14.79 -5.08 18.68
CA LEU A 119 -14.77 -6.52 18.97
C LEU A 119 -13.85 -6.85 20.15
N LEU A 120 -12.66 -6.27 20.21
CA LEU A 120 -11.73 -6.47 21.34
C LEU A 120 -12.28 -5.97 22.67
N SER A 121 -13.10 -4.92 22.62
CA SER A 121 -13.74 -4.32 23.80
C SER A 121 -15.01 -5.07 24.23
N CYS A 122 -15.53 -6.00 23.43
CA CYS A 122 -16.68 -6.80 23.79
C CYS A 122 -16.32 -7.86 24.84
N GLU A 123 -17.16 -7.97 25.87
CA GLU A 123 -17.08 -9.02 26.89
C GLU A 123 -17.64 -10.36 26.37
N VAL A 124 -17.01 -10.90 25.32
CA VAL A 124 -17.40 -12.17 24.70
C VAL A 124 -16.41 -13.26 25.09
N ASP A 125 -16.94 -14.41 25.54
CA ASP A 125 -16.14 -15.62 25.71
C ASP A 125 -15.86 -16.26 24.34
N TRP A 126 -14.75 -15.85 23.72
CA TRP A 126 -14.31 -16.34 22.41
C TRP A 126 -14.09 -17.85 22.35
N SER A 127 -13.92 -18.53 23.50
CA SER A 127 -13.75 -19.99 23.54
C SER A 127 -15.02 -20.77 23.18
N GLN A 128 -16.20 -20.13 23.30
CA GLN A 128 -17.50 -20.75 23.00
C GLN A 128 -17.96 -20.50 21.57
N VAL A 129 -17.38 -19.53 20.88
CA VAL A 129 -17.75 -19.16 19.51
C VAL A 129 -17.14 -20.14 18.51
N LYS A 130 -17.99 -20.91 17.81
CA LYS A 130 -17.51 -21.94 16.87
C LYS A 130 -17.56 -21.50 15.42
N ASN A 131 -18.44 -20.56 15.08
CA ASN A 131 -18.64 -20.10 13.71
C ASN A 131 -19.18 -18.65 13.69
N ALA A 132 -19.27 -18.07 12.49
CA ALA A 132 -19.71 -16.70 12.30
C ALA A 132 -21.18 -16.46 12.68
N GLU A 133 -22.06 -17.47 12.58
CA GLU A 133 -23.47 -17.34 12.96
C GLU A 133 -23.65 -17.31 14.48
N ASP A 134 -22.86 -18.12 15.22
CA ASP A 134 -22.81 -18.05 16.68
C ASP A 134 -22.33 -16.68 17.15
N LEU A 135 -21.32 -16.13 16.48
CA LEU A 135 -20.83 -14.78 16.77
C LEU A 135 -21.89 -13.71 16.55
N LYS A 136 -22.60 -13.74 15.42
CA LYS A 136 -23.69 -12.79 15.15
C LYS A 136 -24.77 -12.85 16.23
N ARG A 137 -25.17 -14.05 16.63
CA ARG A 137 -26.15 -14.25 17.72
C ARG A 137 -25.67 -13.65 19.03
N LEU A 138 -24.41 -13.86 19.40
CA LEU A 138 -23.83 -13.31 20.63
C LEU A 138 -23.76 -11.78 20.61
N LEU A 139 -23.47 -11.20 19.43
CA LEU A 139 -23.39 -9.76 19.23
C LEU A 139 -24.75 -9.10 18.94
N ASN A 140 -25.84 -9.87 18.93
CA ASN A 140 -27.20 -9.42 18.57
C ASN A 140 -27.26 -8.74 17.17
N LEU A 141 -26.56 -9.33 16.20
CA LEU A 141 -26.51 -8.90 14.80
C LEU A 141 -27.37 -9.78 13.89
#